data_AF-A0AAV1TUM1-F1
#
_entry.id   AF-A0AAV1TUM1-F1
#
_cell.length_a   1.000
_cell.length_b   1.000
_cell.length_c   1.000
_cell.angle_alpha   90.00
_cell.angle_beta   90.00
_cell.angle_gamma   90.00
#
_symmetry.space_group_name_H-M   'P 1'
#
loop_
_entity.id
_entity.type
_entity.pdbx_description
1 polymer ?
#
loop_
_entity_poly.entity_id
_entity_poly.type
_entity_poly.pdbx_seq_one_letter_code
_entity_poly.pdbx_strand_id
1 'polypeptide(L)'
;MSNLTGRAKTWALGLKLHDPNVFESFEILKSRLKETFKPPRSEFRARSALLRRQQDKRARHAYAHHLRYLASGVTDNPVADHTPIDVFIYDLVDGLVETYMFREDFHTLEKRL
;
A
#
# COMPACT_ATOMS: atom_id res chain seq x y z
N MET A 1 -12.33 8.19 -20.67
CA MET A 1 -11.54 6.93 -20.59
C MET A 1 -10.28 6.96 -21.46
N SER A 2 -9.81 8.13 -21.92
CA SER A 2 -8.63 8.28 -22.79
C SER A 2 -7.33 7.75 -22.16
N ASN A 3 -7.22 7.79 -20.82
CA ASN A 3 -6.05 7.33 -20.07
C ASN A 3 -6.06 5.84 -19.73
N LEU A 4 -7.16 5.11 -20.02
CA LEU A 4 -7.20 3.66 -19.80
C LEU A 4 -6.71 2.92 -21.04
N THR A 5 -5.84 1.94 -20.83
CA THR A 5 -5.29 1.10 -21.90
C THR A 5 -5.38 -0.38 -21.54
N GLY A 6 -5.23 -1.25 -22.54
CA GLY A 6 -5.24 -2.71 -22.38
C GLY A 6 -6.48 -3.23 -21.64
N ARG A 7 -6.26 -4.15 -20.69
CA ARG A 7 -7.32 -4.84 -19.92
C ARG A 7 -8.22 -3.87 -19.13
N ALA A 8 -7.67 -2.78 -18.61
CA ALA A 8 -8.45 -1.79 -17.87
C ALA A 8 -9.46 -1.07 -18.77
N LYS A 9 -9.08 -0.78 -20.03
CA LYS A 9 -9.98 -0.18 -21.02
C LYS A 9 -11.10 -1.15 -21.40
N THR A 10 -10.77 -2.40 -21.71
CA THR A 10 -11.76 -3.43 -22.08
C THR A 10 -12.76 -3.67 -20.95
N TRP A 11 -12.29 -3.79 -19.71
CA TRP A 11 -13.13 -3.92 -18.53
C TRP A 11 -14.10 -2.75 -18.36
N ALA A 12 -13.58 -1.51 -18.42
CA ALA A 12 -14.41 -0.33 -18.20
C ALA A 12 -15.44 -0.11 -19.33
N LEU A 13 -15.10 -0.47 -20.57
CA LEU A 13 -16.04 -0.48 -21.69
C LEU A 13 -17.13 -1.54 -21.51
N GLY A 14 -16.77 -2.75 -21.06
CA GLY A 14 -17.74 -3.81 -20.77
C GLY A 14 -18.78 -3.38 -19.74
N LEU A 15 -18.35 -2.73 -18.65
CA LEU A 15 -19.28 -2.17 -17.66
C LEU A 15 -20.19 -1.10 -18.25
N LYS A 16 -19.65 -0.19 -19.08
CA LYS A 16 -20.43 0.87 -19.73
C LYS A 16 -21.46 0.37 -20.75
N LEU A 17 -21.21 -0.78 -21.38
CA LEU A 17 -22.17 -1.39 -22.30
C LEU A 17 -23.43 -1.87 -21.56
N HIS A 18 -23.27 -2.33 -20.32
CA HIS A 18 -24.39 -2.76 -19.49
C HIS A 18 -25.09 -1.58 -18.79
N ASP A 19 -24.32 -0.58 -18.35
CA ASP A 19 -24.85 0.63 -17.73
C ASP A 19 -24.04 1.86 -18.17
N PRO A 20 -24.62 2.77 -18.98
CA PRO A 20 -23.94 3.99 -19.43
C PRO A 20 -23.44 4.90 -18.29
N ASN A 21 -24.09 4.82 -17.12
CA ASN A 21 -23.86 5.65 -15.94
C ASN A 21 -23.03 4.95 -14.84
N VAL A 22 -22.48 3.75 -15.10
CA VAL A 22 -21.73 2.94 -14.11
C VAL A 22 -20.57 3.67 -13.41
N PHE A 23 -20.07 4.75 -14.01
CA PHE A 23 -19.05 5.64 -13.45
C PHE A 23 -19.63 7.04 -13.23
N GLU A 24 -20.53 7.16 -12.25
CA GLU A 24 -21.21 8.43 -11.92
C GLU A 24 -20.22 9.54 -11.51
N SER A 25 -19.06 9.16 -10.97
CA SER A 25 -17.97 10.09 -10.63
C SER A 25 -16.59 9.49 -10.88
N PHE A 26 -15.58 10.36 -10.94
CA PHE A 26 -14.19 9.93 -11.05
C PHE A 26 -13.75 9.09 -9.83
N GLU A 27 -14.22 9.41 -8.62
CA GLU A 27 -13.91 8.65 -7.42
C GLU A 27 -14.50 7.24 -7.46
N ILE A 28 -15.71 7.07 -8.00
CA ILE A 28 -16.31 5.74 -8.21
C ILE A 28 -15.49 4.93 -9.21
N LEU A 29 -15.08 5.53 -10.33
CA LEU A 29 -14.20 4.87 -11.31
C LEU A 29 -12.88 4.43 -10.66
N LYS A 30 -12.25 5.33 -9.90
CA LYS A 30 -10.97 5.08 -9.21
C LYS A 30 -11.10 3.97 -8.17
N SER A 31 -12.18 3.97 -7.38
CA SER A 31 -12.46 2.93 -6.38
C SER A 31 -12.67 1.56 -7.04
N ARG A 32 -13.55 1.48 -8.05
CA ARG A 32 -13.82 0.23 -8.78
C ARG A 32 -12.57 -0.31 -9.50
N LEU A 33 -11.73 0.57 -10.05
CA LEU A 33 -10.45 0.18 -10.64
C LEU A 33 -9.53 -0.44 -9.59
N LYS A 34 -9.38 0.21 -8.42
CA LYS A 34 -8.56 -0.33 -7.32
C LYS A 34 -9.05 -1.70 -6.89
N GLU A 35 -10.35 -1.86 -6.70
CA GLU A 35 -10.96 -3.12 -6.24
C GLU A 35 -10.79 -4.24 -7.28
N THR A 36 -11.17 -3.97 -8.53
CA THR A 36 -11.12 -4.97 -9.62
C THR A 36 -9.71 -5.45 -9.89
N PHE A 37 -8.73 -4.55 -9.86
CA PHE A 37 -7.33 -4.85 -10.18
C PHE A 37 -6.45 -5.06 -8.94
N LYS A 38 -7.05 -5.17 -7.74
CA LYS A 38 -6.32 -5.49 -6.51
C LYS A 38 -5.70 -6.88 -6.64
N PRO A 39 -4.37 -7.05 -6.58
CA PRO A 39 -3.75 -8.36 -6.76
C PRO A 39 -4.09 -9.27 -5.57
N PRO A 40 -4.71 -10.45 -5.75
CA PRO A 40 -5.34 -11.27 -4.70
C PRO A 40 -4.97 -10.93 -3.25
N ARG A 41 -4.18 -11.68 -2.50
CA ARG A 41 -3.83 -11.37 -1.10
C ARG A 41 -2.84 -10.19 -0.95
N SER A 42 -3.12 -9.00 -1.51
CA SER A 42 -2.18 -7.87 -1.56
C SER A 42 -1.72 -7.41 -0.17
N GLU A 43 -2.65 -7.31 0.77
CA GLU A 43 -2.38 -6.91 2.15
C GLU A 43 -1.49 -7.92 2.88
N PHE A 44 -1.85 -9.21 2.80
CA PHE A 44 -1.02 -10.29 3.36
C PHE A 44 0.37 -10.34 2.71
N ARG A 45 0.46 -10.11 1.40
CA ARG A 45 1.75 -10.03 0.69
C ARG A 45 2.58 -8.83 1.15
N ALA A 46 1.95 -7.67 1.36
CA ALA A 46 2.61 -6.49 1.89
C ALA A 46 3.11 -6.70 3.32
N ARG A 47 2.26 -7.23 4.22
CA ARG A 47 2.64 -7.59 5.60
C ARG A 47 3.77 -8.61 5.64
N SER A 48 3.62 -9.73 4.91
CA SER A 48 4.67 -10.76 4.87
C SER A 48 5.98 -10.26 4.26
N ALA A 49 5.93 -9.36 3.26
CA ALA A 49 7.12 -8.73 2.71
C ALA A 49 7.78 -7.80 3.73
N LEU A 50 7.01 -7.05 4.52
CA LEU A 50 7.52 -6.18 5.57
C LEU A 50 8.21 -7.00 6.68
N LEU A 51 7.58 -8.08 7.15
CA LEU A 51 8.14 -8.96 8.19
C LEU A 51 9.40 -9.70 7.78
N ARG A 52 9.56 -9.99 6.48
CA ARG A 52 10.75 -10.67 5.96
C ARG A 52 11.93 -9.74 5.69
N ARG A 53 11.75 -8.42 5.86
CA ARG A 53 12.75 -7.45 5.41
C ARG A 53 13.73 -7.09 6.51
N GLN A 54 15.00 -7.21 6.14
CA GLN A 54 16.13 -6.61 6.81
C GLN A 54 16.73 -5.55 5.86
N GLN A 55 17.32 -4.51 6.44
CA GLN A 55 17.91 -3.37 5.74
C GLN A 55 19.00 -3.80 4.76
N ASP A 56 19.77 -4.83 5.13
CA ASP A 56 20.92 -5.35 4.37
C ASP A 56 21.83 -4.19 3.90
N LYS A 57 22.47 -4.29 2.73
CA LYS A 57 23.33 -3.25 2.15
C LYS A 57 22.58 -2.07 1.49
N ARG A 58 21.27 -1.92 1.70
CA ARG A 58 20.50 -0.83 1.06
C ARG A 58 20.79 0.51 1.74
N ALA A 59 20.90 1.56 0.93
CA ALA A 59 20.93 2.93 1.44
C ALA A 59 19.68 3.20 2.30
N ARG A 60 19.86 3.86 3.45
CA ARG A 60 18.81 4.15 4.44
C ARG A 60 17.54 4.74 3.81
N HIS A 61 17.69 5.73 2.92
CA HIS A 61 16.56 6.37 2.23
C HIS A 61 15.84 5.42 1.27
N ALA A 62 16.57 4.59 0.52
CA ALA A 62 15.97 3.62 -0.39
C ALA A 62 15.24 2.52 0.38
N TYR A 63 15.76 2.13 1.54
CA TYR A 63 15.11 1.19 2.44
C TYR A 63 13.82 1.78 3.04
N ALA A 64 13.89 2.99 3.60
CA ALA A 64 12.73 3.71 4.15
C ALA A 64 11.61 3.89 3.12
N HIS A 65 11.94 4.36 1.91
CA HIS A 65 10.96 4.51 0.84
C HIS A 65 10.30 3.18 0.48
N HIS A 66 11.07 2.10 0.46
CA HIS A 66 10.55 0.76 0.17
C HIS A 66 9.63 0.25 1.29
N LEU A 67 9.99 0.49 2.56
CA LEU A 67 9.13 0.16 3.70
C LEU A 67 7.80 0.93 3.63
N ARG A 68 7.82 2.22 3.28
CA ARG A 68 6.59 3.01 3.08
C ARG A 68 5.71 2.46 1.97
N TYR A 69 6.32 2.08 0.85
CA TYR A 69 5.59 1.44 -0.25
C TYR A 69 4.90 0.16 0.22
N LEU A 70 5.59 -0.71 0.96
CA LEU A 70 4.99 -1.92 1.52
C LEU A 70 3.89 -1.58 2.55
N ALA A 71 4.13 -0.63 3.45
CA ALA A 71 3.18 -0.22 4.49
C ALA A 71 1.88 0.35 3.90
N SER A 72 1.95 1.12 2.80
CA SER A 72 0.78 1.62 2.06
C SER A 72 -0.11 0.52 1.47
N GLY A 73 0.42 -0.71 1.32
CA GLY A 73 -0.35 -1.86 0.86
C GLY A 73 -1.12 -2.59 1.97
N VAL A 74 -0.95 -2.18 3.23
CA VAL A 74 -1.50 -2.85 4.43
C VAL A 74 -2.78 -2.17 4.97
N THR A 75 -3.15 -1.00 4.43
CA THR A 75 -4.08 -0.03 5.04
C THR A 75 -5.57 -0.40 5.09
N ASP A 76 -5.99 -1.63 4.77
CA ASP A 76 -7.41 -2.00 4.73
C ASP A 76 -7.94 -2.63 6.03
N ASN A 77 -7.08 -2.89 7.03
CA ASN A 77 -7.55 -3.45 8.30
C ASN A 77 -6.71 -2.95 9.47
N PRO A 78 -7.18 -1.93 10.23
CA PRO A 78 -6.65 -1.69 11.56
C PRO A 78 -7.14 -2.86 12.42
N VAL A 79 -6.28 -3.88 12.57
CA VAL A 79 -6.52 -4.94 13.54
C VAL A 79 -6.67 -4.23 14.89
N ALA A 80 -7.81 -4.47 15.54
CA ALA A 80 -8.29 -3.73 16.70
C ALA A 80 -7.40 -3.86 17.96
N ASP A 81 -6.32 -4.63 17.88
CA ASP A 81 -5.24 -4.66 18.85
C ASP A 81 -4.01 -4.02 18.22
N HIS A 82 -3.53 -2.93 18.82
CA HIS A 82 -2.32 -2.23 18.40
C HIS A 82 -1.09 -3.14 18.58
N THR A 83 -0.86 -4.05 17.64
CA THR A 83 0.38 -4.82 17.62
C THR A 83 1.54 -3.88 17.31
N PRO A 84 2.76 -4.12 17.83
CA PRO A 84 3.93 -3.32 17.50
C PRO A 84 4.15 -3.15 15.98
N ILE A 85 3.75 -4.17 15.22
CA ILE A 85 3.80 -4.18 13.75
C ILE A 85 2.78 -3.18 13.16
N ASP A 86 1.54 -3.16 13.66
CA ASP A 86 0.52 -2.23 13.16
C ASP A 86 0.84 -0.77 13.52
N VAL A 87 1.39 -0.52 14.72
CA VAL A 87 1.89 0.81 15.12
C VAL A 87 3.05 1.24 14.22
N PHE A 88 4.03 0.35 14.00
CA PHE A 88 5.16 0.64 13.11
C PHE A 88 4.73 0.90 11.66
N ILE A 89 3.78 0.11 11.13
CA ILE A 89 3.22 0.31 9.79
C ILE A 89 2.47 1.65 9.71
N TYR A 90 1.67 1.97 10.73
CA TYR A 90 0.97 3.25 10.81
C TYR A 90 1.95 4.42 10.82
N ASP A 91 2.98 4.37 11.67
CA ASP A 91 3.98 5.42 11.78
C ASP A 91 4.83 5.56 10.48
N LEU A 92 5.06 4.45 9.76
CA LEU A 92 5.71 4.46 8.45
C LEU A 92 4.86 5.17 7.40
N VAL A 93 3.54 4.93 7.40
CA VAL A 93 2.58 5.54 6.45
C VAL A 93 2.36 7.01 6.76
N ASP A 94 2.23 7.37 8.04
CA ASP A 94 2.00 8.75 8.49
C ASP A 94 3.23 9.65 8.33
N GLY A 95 4.39 9.06 8.00
CA GLY A 95 5.63 9.79 7.75
C GLY A 95 6.34 10.25 9.03
N LEU A 96 5.74 10.07 10.20
CA LEU A 96 6.36 10.29 11.51
C LEU A 96 7.68 9.54 11.67
N VAL A 97 7.79 8.35 11.07
CA VAL A 97 9.02 7.56 11.10
C VAL A 97 10.18 8.28 10.40
N GLU A 98 9.98 9.28 9.52
CA GLU A 98 11.11 10.05 8.99
C GLU A 98 11.80 10.87 10.08
N THR A 99 11.03 11.57 10.91
CA THR A 99 11.55 12.31 12.06
C THR A 99 12.19 11.42 13.13
N TYR A 100 11.69 10.19 13.32
CA TYR A 100 12.29 9.22 14.25
C TYR A 100 13.46 8.44 13.62
N MET A 101 13.44 8.06 12.32
CA MET A 101 14.51 7.35 11.59
C MET A 101 15.78 8.19 11.42
N PHE A 102 15.67 9.52 11.43
CA PHE A 102 16.84 10.38 11.47
C PHE A 102 17.49 10.43 12.86
N ARG A 103 16.78 10.02 13.92
CA ARG A 103 17.28 10.00 15.30
C ARG A 103 17.68 8.60 15.79
N GLU A 104 16.96 7.55 15.41
CA GLU A 104 17.25 6.16 15.77
C GLU A 104 17.80 5.37 14.59
N ASP A 105 18.82 4.55 14.83
CA ASP A 105 19.35 3.63 13.82
C ASP A 105 18.31 2.58 13.41
N PHE A 106 18.21 2.34 12.10
CA PHE A 106 17.30 1.37 11.49
C PHE A 106 17.45 -0.06 12.07
N HIS A 107 18.67 -0.46 12.45
CA HIS A 107 18.90 -1.74 13.12
C HIS A 107 18.18 -1.86 14.48
N THR A 108 17.94 -0.74 15.16
CA THR A 108 17.20 -0.71 16.43
C THR A 108 15.70 -0.83 16.17
N LEU A 109 15.21 -0.22 15.09
CA LEU A 109 13.81 -0.33 14.68
C LEU A 109 13.45 -1.75 14.24
N GLU A 110 14.33 -2.43 13.50
CA GLU A 110 14.13 -3.83 13.11
C GLU A 110 14.07 -4.80 14.29
N LYS A 111 14.73 -4.47 15.40
CA LYS A 111 14.67 -5.28 16.64
C LYS A 111 13.40 -5.07 17.45
N ARG A 112 12.62 -4.04 17.12
CA ARG A 112 11.41 -3.64 17.84
C ARG A 112 10.13 -4.18 17.17
N LEU A 113 10.25 -4.59 15.91
CA LEU A 113 9.29 -5.37 15.14
C LEU A 113 9.29 -6.84 15.58
#